data_AF-A0A5Q0GPV3-F1
#
_entry.id   AF-A0A5Q0GPV3-F1
#
_cell.length_a   1.000
_cell.length_b   1.000
_cell.length_c   1.000
_cell.angle_alpha   90.00
_cell.angle_beta   90.00
_cell.angle_gamma   90.00
#
_symmetry.space_group_name_H-M   'P 1'
#
loop_
_entity.id
_entity.type
_entity.pdbx_description
1 polymer ?
#
loop_
_entity_poly.entity_id
_entity_poly.type
_entity_poly.pdbx_seq_one_letter_code
_entity_poly.pdbx_strand_id
1 'polypeptide(L)'
;MGEAWVHKCLTGADRRAVGFIGLAGIAFVVLWLLSQWVGSKWVFVLTPLCVEFAVPGLRHFCSRRSLRKLLATYPRHPVSVNFVPGRTRVGRQAYLETDGSDRTFLRLFEVPERVRDNIRRGGKVWMAGPDARGRAVVLTRGAPFLTLGRVVIR
;
A
#
# COMPACT_ATOMS: atom_id res chain seq x y z
N MET A 1 15.21 0.14 -13.35
CA MET A 1 14.07 1.08 -13.25
C MET A 1 14.63 2.45 -12.86
N GLY A 2 14.39 3.49 -13.65
CA GLY A 2 15.03 4.80 -13.46
C GLY A 2 14.46 5.61 -12.28
N GLU A 3 15.25 6.56 -11.76
CA GLU A 3 14.88 7.45 -10.64
C GLU A 3 13.57 8.21 -10.89
N ALA A 4 13.36 8.71 -12.12
CA ALA A 4 12.16 9.44 -12.48
C ALA A 4 10.87 8.61 -12.27
N TRP A 5 10.94 7.30 -12.52
CA TRP A 5 9.80 6.41 -12.29
C TRP A 5 9.55 6.16 -10.80
N VAL A 6 10.61 5.99 -10.02
CA VAL A 6 10.51 5.85 -8.56
C VAL A 6 9.90 7.10 -7.95
N HIS A 7 10.35 8.28 -8.38
CA HIS A 7 9.78 9.55 -7.96
C HIS A 7 8.29 9.64 -8.32
N LYS A 8 7.91 9.27 -9.54
CA LYS A 8 6.50 9.23 -9.96
C LYS A 8 5.66 8.28 -9.09
N CYS A 9 6.20 7.11 -8.72
CA CYS A 9 5.51 6.16 -7.85
C CYS A 9 5.38 6.67 -6.41
N LEU A 10 6.43 7.30 -5.87
CA LEU A 10 6.41 7.92 -4.54
C LEU A 10 5.39 9.06 -4.47
N THR A 11 5.41 9.97 -5.44
CA THR A 11 4.45 11.08 -5.53
C THR A 11 3.02 10.56 -5.69
N GLY A 12 2.82 9.50 -6.48
CA GLY A 12 1.52 8.84 -6.60
C GLY A 12 1.05 8.16 -5.29
N ALA A 13 1.97 7.60 -4.50
CA ALA A 13 1.66 7.05 -3.19
C ALA A 13 1.32 8.16 -2.18
N ASP A 14 2.12 9.23 -2.14
CA ASP A 14 1.90 10.40 -1.29
C ASP A 14 0.54 11.06 -1.59
N ARG A 15 0.21 11.29 -2.87
CA ARG A 15 -1.11 11.86 -3.26
C ARG A 15 -2.28 11.00 -2.80
N ARG A 16 -2.19 9.67 -2.91
CA ARG A 16 -3.24 8.76 -2.43
C ARG A 16 -3.37 8.80 -0.92
N ALA A 17 -2.26 8.83 -0.19
CA ALA A 17 -2.26 8.93 1.26
C ALA A 17 -2.90 10.25 1.73
N VAL A 18 -2.55 11.37 1.09
CA VAL A 18 -3.18 12.67 1.34
C VAL A 18 -4.68 12.63 1.02
N GLY A 19 -5.08 11.99 -0.08
CA GLY A 19 -6.49 11.82 -0.44
C GLY A 19 -7.31 11.10 0.64
N PHE A 20 -6.78 10.00 1.20
CA PHE A 20 -7.44 9.28 2.30
C PHE A 20 -7.56 10.11 3.58
N ILE A 21 -6.50 10.82 3.95
CA ILE A 21 -6.52 11.70 5.13
C ILE A 21 -7.46 12.90 4.92
N GLY A 22 -7.44 13.50 3.73
CA GLY A 22 -8.33 14.61 3.37
C GLY A 22 -9.79 14.18 3.40
N LEU A 23 -10.12 13.02 2.83
CA LEU A 23 -11.47 12.45 2.89
C LEU A 23 -11.93 12.21 4.33
N ALA A 24 -11.06 11.64 5.16
CA ALA A 24 -11.35 11.43 6.58
C ALA A 24 -11.59 12.74 7.33
N GLY A 25 -10.77 13.77 7.07
CA GLY A 25 -10.91 15.10 7.64
C GLY A 25 -12.21 15.78 7.22
N ILE A 26 -12.55 15.74 5.92
CA ILE A 26 -13.82 16.28 5.41
C ILE A 26 -15.01 15.57 6.06
N ALA A 27 -14.98 14.23 6.10
CA ALA A 27 -16.04 13.46 6.74
C ALA A 27 -16.21 13.83 8.22
N PHE A 28 -15.10 14.01 8.94
CA PHE A 28 -15.13 14.44 10.34
C PHE A 28 -15.71 15.86 10.51
N VAL A 29 -15.30 16.82 9.66
CA VAL A 29 -15.84 18.19 9.68
C VAL A 29 -17.34 18.20 9.39
N VAL A 30 -17.80 17.41 8.41
CA VAL A 30 -19.23 17.27 8.08
C VAL A 30 -20.00 16.70 9.28
N LEU A 31 -19.50 15.64 9.92
CA LEU A 31 -20.12 15.07 11.13
C LEU A 31 -20.18 16.08 12.27
N TRP A 32 -19.13 16.87 12.47
CA TRP A 32 -19.09 17.90 13.49
C TRP A 32 -20.14 18.99 13.24
N LEU A 33 -20.23 19.50 12.01
CA LEU A 33 -21.25 20.50 11.62
C LEU A 33 -22.67 19.95 11.77
N LEU A 34 -22.92 18.70 11.36
CA LEU A 34 -24.21 18.03 11.56
C LEU A 34 -24.56 17.88 13.04
N SER A 35 -23.57 17.58 13.89
CA SER A 35 -23.79 17.50 15.34
C SER A 35 -24.23 18.84 15.93
N GLN A 36 -23.63 19.96 15.48
CA GLN A 36 -24.04 21.30 15.90
C GLN A 36 -25.44 21.65 15.37
N TRP A 37 -25.74 21.30 14.12
CA TRP A 37 -27.02 21.63 13.47
C TRP A 37 -28.21 20.87 14.06
N VAL A 38 -28.03 19.58 14.36
CA VAL A 38 -29.06 18.72 14.95
C VAL A 38 -29.12 18.86 16.49
N GLY A 39 -28.09 19.43 17.12
CA GLY A 39 -27.96 19.50 18.57
C GLY A 39 -27.72 18.14 19.23
N SER A 40 -27.37 17.10 18.44
CA SER A 40 -27.20 15.73 18.92
C SER A 40 -25.74 15.31 18.90
N LYS A 41 -25.24 14.85 20.06
CA LYS A 41 -23.89 14.27 20.21
C LYS A 41 -23.79 12.84 19.70
N TRP A 42 -24.91 12.17 19.38
CA TRP A 42 -24.91 10.80 18.87
C TRP A 42 -24.23 10.65 17.51
N VAL A 43 -24.08 11.75 16.75
CA VAL A 43 -23.37 11.78 15.47
C VAL A 43 -21.89 11.36 15.62
N PHE A 44 -21.28 11.56 16.80
CA PHE A 44 -19.89 11.14 17.09
C PHE A 44 -19.71 9.62 17.12
N VAL A 45 -20.78 8.82 17.17
CA VAL A 45 -20.71 7.37 17.00
C VAL A 45 -20.12 6.99 15.63
N LEU A 46 -20.19 7.89 14.65
CA LEU A 46 -19.59 7.70 13.31
C LEU A 46 -18.11 8.10 13.23
N THR A 47 -17.50 8.68 14.27
CA THR A 47 -16.07 9.04 14.26
C THR A 47 -15.11 7.88 13.96
N PRO A 48 -15.34 6.64 14.45
CA PRO A 48 -14.52 5.49 14.05
C PRO A 48 -14.48 5.27 12.53
N LEU A 49 -15.56 5.58 11.82
CA LEU A 49 -15.60 5.47 10.35
C LEU A 49 -14.62 6.45 9.69
N CYS A 50 -14.51 7.67 10.21
CA CYS A 50 -13.52 8.66 9.74
C CYS A 50 -12.10 8.15 9.96
N VAL A 51 -11.83 7.51 11.10
CA VAL A 51 -10.52 6.93 11.40
C VAL A 51 -10.19 5.82 10.41
N GLU A 52 -11.12 4.91 10.13
CA GLU A 52 -10.96 3.84 9.13
C GLU A 52 -10.64 4.38 7.73
N PHE A 53 -11.20 5.53 7.34
CA PHE A 53 -10.84 6.20 6.08
C PHE A 53 -9.40 6.75 6.10
N ALA A 54 -8.90 7.18 7.26
CA ALA A 54 -7.54 7.70 7.40
C ALA A 54 -6.46 6.61 7.46
N VAL A 55 -6.80 5.38 7.90
CA VAL A 55 -5.85 4.28 8.13
C VAL A 55 -4.86 4.05 6.98
N PRO A 56 -5.29 3.93 5.70
CA PRO A 56 -4.36 3.73 4.58
C PRO A 56 -3.34 4.87 4.43
N GLY A 57 -3.80 6.11 4.62
CA GLY A 57 -2.95 7.30 4.56
C GLY A 57 -1.95 7.35 5.70
N LEU A 58 -2.41 7.15 6.93
CA LEU A 58 -1.56 7.10 8.12
C LEU A 58 -0.48 6.03 8.00
N ARG A 59 -0.86 4.84 7.56
CA ARG A 59 0.06 3.72 7.34
C ARG A 59 1.16 4.06 6.34
N HIS A 60 0.81 4.73 5.24
CA HIS A 60 1.78 5.20 4.26
C HIS A 60 2.78 6.17 4.91
N PHE A 61 2.31 7.18 5.65
CA PHE A 61 3.21 8.13 6.31
C PHE A 61 4.11 7.49 7.35
N CYS A 62 3.59 6.56 8.16
CA CYS A 62 4.41 5.79 9.12
C CYS A 62 5.47 4.92 8.43
N SER A 63 5.15 4.35 7.26
CA SER A 63 6.08 3.49 6.50
C SER A 63 6.99 4.24 5.53
N ARG A 64 6.71 5.52 5.21
CA ARG A 64 7.43 6.34 4.24
C ARG A 64 8.94 6.44 4.50
N ARG A 65 9.33 6.62 5.76
CA ARG A 65 10.75 6.67 6.15
C ARG A 65 11.45 5.35 5.88
N SER A 66 10.79 4.23 6.17
CA SER A 66 11.32 2.89 5.89
C SER A 66 11.41 2.62 4.39
N LEU A 67 10.40 3.01 3.62
CA LEU A 67 10.38 2.91 2.15
C LEU A 67 11.57 3.65 1.53
N ARG A 68 11.79 4.90 1.92
CA ARG A 68 12.92 5.71 1.43
C ARG A 68 14.27 5.10 1.82
N LYS A 69 14.40 4.62 3.06
CA LYS A 69 15.64 3.95 3.51
C LYS A 69 15.93 2.71 2.66
N LEU A 70 14.95 1.83 2.47
CA LEU A 70 15.12 0.62 1.66
C LEU A 70 15.48 0.93 0.20
N LEU A 71 14.84 1.94 -0.41
CA LEU A 71 15.16 2.39 -1.77
C LEU A 71 16.57 2.96 -1.93
N ALA A 72 17.13 3.54 -0.86
CA ALA A 72 18.49 4.07 -0.85
C ALA A 72 19.54 3.01 -0.51
N THR A 73 19.20 2.03 0.32
CA THR A 73 20.13 1.00 0.79
C THR A 73 20.27 -0.17 -0.20
N TYR A 74 19.19 -0.59 -0.85
CA TYR A 74 19.20 -1.83 -1.64
C TYR A 74 19.05 -1.56 -3.14
N PRO A 75 19.79 -2.29 -3.99
CA PRO A 75 19.61 -2.23 -5.43
C PRO A 75 18.25 -2.78 -5.83
N ARG A 76 17.66 -2.15 -6.85
CA ARG A 76 16.34 -2.52 -7.36
C ARG A 76 16.49 -3.62 -8.39
N HIS A 77 15.80 -4.73 -8.20
CA HIS A 77 15.86 -5.86 -9.13
C HIS A 77 14.44 -6.35 -9.49
N PRO A 78 14.24 -6.84 -10.72
CA PRO A 78 12.98 -7.47 -11.09
C PRO A 78 12.85 -8.83 -10.42
N VAL A 79 11.65 -9.13 -9.93
CA VAL A 79 11.27 -10.41 -9.35
C VAL A 79 10.02 -10.89 -10.09
N SER A 80 10.10 -12.09 -10.66
CA SER A 80 8.92 -12.71 -11.25
C SER A 80 8.03 -13.23 -10.14
N VAL A 81 6.73 -12.95 -10.25
CA VAL A 81 5.75 -13.21 -9.19
C VAL A 81 4.45 -13.70 -9.77
N ASN A 82 3.85 -14.65 -9.06
CA ASN A 82 2.54 -15.22 -9.37
C ASN A 82 1.58 -15.02 -8.21
N PHE A 83 0.30 -14.83 -8.50
CA PHE A 83 -0.71 -14.70 -7.45
C PHE A 83 -1.03 -16.08 -6.86
N VAL A 84 -0.93 -16.21 -5.53
CA VAL A 84 -1.18 -17.49 -4.86
C VAL A 84 -2.65 -17.90 -5.01
N PRO A 85 -2.98 -19.02 -5.67
CA PRO A 85 -4.35 -19.49 -5.82
C PRO A 85 -5.00 -19.74 -4.45
N GLY A 86 -6.27 -19.35 -4.27
CA GLY A 86 -6.99 -19.47 -2.99
C GLY A 86 -6.60 -18.47 -1.89
N ARG A 87 -5.49 -17.73 -2.04
CA ARG A 87 -5.07 -16.65 -1.10
C ARG A 87 -4.95 -15.28 -1.76
N THR A 88 -5.42 -15.15 -3.00
CA THR A 88 -5.39 -13.91 -3.78
C THR A 88 -6.08 -12.73 -3.08
N ARG A 89 -7.04 -13.00 -2.19
CA ARG A 89 -7.81 -11.98 -1.47
C ARG A 89 -8.10 -12.39 -0.02
N VAL A 90 -7.09 -12.32 0.84
CA VAL A 90 -7.34 -12.26 2.30
C VAL A 90 -7.43 -10.79 2.70
N GLY A 91 -8.65 -10.25 2.69
CA GLY A 91 -8.93 -8.83 2.97
C GLY A 91 -8.30 -7.87 1.94
N ARG A 92 -7.63 -6.81 2.42
CA ARG A 92 -6.95 -5.78 1.59
C ARG A 92 -5.55 -6.20 1.11
N GLN A 93 -5.17 -7.46 1.29
CA GLN A 93 -3.80 -7.92 1.04
C GLN A 93 -3.73 -8.72 -0.25
N ALA A 94 -2.54 -8.75 -0.84
CA ALA A 94 -2.21 -9.61 -1.96
C ALA A 94 -1.02 -10.50 -1.57
N TYR A 95 -1.18 -11.80 -1.78
CA TYR A 95 -0.11 -12.77 -1.61
C TYR A 95 0.42 -13.13 -2.99
N LEU A 96 1.70 -12.86 -3.17
CA LEU A 96 2.45 -13.19 -4.36
C LEU A 96 3.47 -14.26 -3.99
N GLU A 97 3.62 -15.25 -4.84
CA GLU A 97 4.68 -16.24 -4.79
C GLU A 97 5.80 -15.79 -5.72
N THR A 98 7.05 -15.87 -5.27
CA THR A 98 8.20 -15.51 -6.10
C THR A 98 8.67 -16.72 -6.89
N ASP A 99 8.90 -16.56 -8.19
CA ASP A 99 9.38 -17.66 -9.03
C ASP A 99 10.73 -18.19 -8.54
N GLY A 100 10.87 -19.51 -8.50
CA GLY A 100 12.06 -20.21 -8.01
C GLY A 100 12.04 -20.56 -6.51
N SER A 101 10.94 -20.30 -5.80
CA SER A 101 10.76 -20.76 -4.42
C SER A 101 9.29 -20.97 -4.04
N ASP A 102 8.88 -22.23 -3.93
CA ASP A 102 7.53 -22.65 -3.51
C ASP A 102 7.18 -22.29 -2.04
N ARG A 103 8.13 -21.68 -1.32
CA ARG A 103 8.01 -21.34 0.10
C ARG A 103 8.16 -19.85 0.39
N THR A 104 8.47 -19.03 -0.62
CA THR A 104 8.71 -17.60 -0.44
C THR A 104 7.51 -16.79 -0.92
N PHE A 105 6.81 -16.19 0.04
CA PHE A 105 5.65 -15.35 -0.23
C PHE A 105 5.97 -13.88 -0.02
N LEU A 106 5.64 -13.07 -1.01
CA LEU A 106 5.63 -11.62 -0.93
C LEU A 106 4.21 -11.15 -0.59
N ARG A 107 4.03 -10.70 0.65
CA ARG A 107 2.79 -10.11 1.14
C ARG A 107 2.78 -8.62 0.86
N LEU A 108 1.85 -8.17 0.04
CA LEU A 108 1.62 -6.76 -0.25
C LEU A 108 0.34 -6.27 0.45
N PHE A 109 0.41 -5.08 1.02
CA PHE A 109 -0.73 -4.44 1.65
C PHE A 109 -1.35 -3.40 0.71
N GLU A 110 -2.68 -3.38 0.67
CA GLU A 110 -3.49 -2.31 0.05
C GLU A 110 -3.20 -2.08 -1.44
N VAL A 111 -3.03 -3.19 -2.18
CA VAL A 111 -2.83 -3.16 -3.63
C VAL A 111 -4.17 -2.95 -4.35
N PRO A 112 -4.36 -1.83 -5.09
CA PRO A 112 -5.57 -1.59 -5.87
C PRO A 112 -5.75 -2.62 -6.99
N GLU A 113 -6.99 -2.93 -7.38
CA GLU A 113 -7.27 -3.96 -8.40
C GLU A 113 -6.57 -3.67 -9.73
N ARG A 114 -6.57 -2.40 -10.20
CA ARG A 114 -5.81 -1.98 -11.39
C ARG A 114 -4.34 -2.38 -11.33
N VAL A 115 -3.72 -2.27 -10.17
CA VAL A 115 -2.31 -2.63 -9.98
C VAL A 115 -2.15 -4.14 -9.93
N ARG A 116 -3.11 -4.86 -9.32
CA ARG A 116 -3.13 -6.33 -9.32
C ARG A 116 -3.23 -6.88 -10.73
N ASP A 117 -4.14 -6.36 -11.55
CA ASP A 117 -4.29 -6.77 -12.94
C ASP A 117 -3.04 -6.49 -13.75
N ASN A 118 -2.38 -5.36 -13.50
CA ASN A 118 -1.09 -5.06 -14.10
C ASN A 118 0.00 -6.06 -13.68
N ILE A 119 0.04 -6.47 -12.40
CA ILE A 119 0.95 -7.52 -11.93
C ILE A 119 0.59 -8.87 -12.56
N ARG A 120 -0.70 -9.23 -12.65
CA ARG A 120 -1.16 -10.48 -13.28
C ARG A 120 -0.73 -10.57 -14.74
N ARG A 121 -0.90 -9.47 -15.50
CA ARG A 121 -0.51 -9.42 -16.92
C ARG A 121 1.01 -9.36 -17.12
N GLY A 122 1.71 -8.66 -16.23
CA GLY A 122 3.15 -8.45 -16.36
C GLY A 122 4.03 -9.55 -15.73
N GLY A 123 3.48 -10.32 -14.79
CA GLY A 123 4.16 -11.40 -14.06
C GLY A 123 5.40 -10.95 -13.26
N LYS A 124 5.65 -9.65 -13.15
CA LYS A 124 6.90 -9.09 -12.59
C LYS A 124 6.64 -7.87 -11.74
N VAL A 125 7.35 -7.79 -10.63
CA VAL A 125 7.46 -6.61 -9.77
C VAL A 125 8.92 -6.23 -9.61
N TRP A 126 9.19 -4.98 -9.29
CA TRP A 126 10.53 -4.52 -8.93
C TRP A 126 10.63 -4.43 -7.42
N MET A 127 11.67 -5.03 -6.86
CA MET A 127 11.87 -5.10 -5.42
C MET A 127 13.16 -4.38 -5.02
N ALA A 128 13.14 -3.71 -3.85
CA ALA A 128 14.33 -3.24 -3.14
C ALA A 128 14.29 -3.74 -1.69
N GLY A 129 15.33 -4.44 -1.25
CA GLY A 129 15.34 -5.28 -0.04
C GLY A 129 15.40 -6.75 -0.43
N PRO A 130 14.98 -7.68 0.44
CA PRO A 130 14.43 -7.46 1.78
C PRO A 130 15.48 -6.98 2.81
N ASP A 131 15.04 -6.28 3.85
CA ASP A 131 15.86 -6.06 5.05
C ASP A 131 15.87 -7.28 6.00
N ALA A 132 16.63 -7.19 7.10
CA ALA A 132 16.70 -8.23 8.13
C ALA A 132 15.34 -8.58 8.79
N ARG A 133 14.30 -7.75 8.61
CA ARG A 133 12.93 -8.00 9.09
C ARG A 133 12.01 -8.54 7.99
N GLY A 134 12.55 -8.86 6.82
CA GLY A 134 11.82 -9.31 5.65
C GLY A 134 11.04 -8.19 4.95
N ARG A 135 11.30 -6.90 5.21
CA ARG A 135 10.58 -5.79 4.58
C ARG A 135 11.22 -5.44 3.24
N ALA A 136 10.41 -5.28 2.21
CA ALA A 136 10.88 -4.91 0.88
C ALA A 136 10.00 -3.81 0.28
N VAL A 137 10.58 -2.90 -0.49
CA VAL A 137 9.80 -1.98 -1.32
C VAL A 137 9.42 -2.70 -2.59
N VAL A 138 8.15 -2.58 -2.98
CA VAL A 138 7.64 -3.20 -4.20
C VAL A 138 7.09 -2.12 -5.10
N LEU A 139 7.58 -2.10 -6.33
CA LEU A 139 7.17 -1.20 -7.40
C LEU A 139 6.63 -2.00 -8.58
N THR A 140 5.65 -1.44 -9.28
CA THR A 140 5.11 -2.04 -10.50
C THR A 140 5.58 -1.30 -11.75
N ARG A 141 5.80 -2.05 -12.82
CA ARG A 141 6.06 -1.50 -14.16
C ARG A 141 4.71 -1.23 -14.84
N GLY A 142 4.52 -0.09 -15.50
CA GLY A 142 3.29 0.23 -16.26
C GLY A 142 2.23 1.00 -15.47
N ALA A 143 1.98 0.66 -14.21
CA ALA A 143 1.17 1.46 -13.29
C ALA A 143 2.06 2.07 -12.20
N PRO A 144 2.02 3.39 -11.94
CA PRO A 144 2.81 3.98 -10.88
C PRO A 144 2.23 3.58 -9.52
N PHE A 145 2.85 2.59 -8.89
CA PHE A 145 2.48 2.11 -7.58
C PHE A 145 3.72 1.68 -6.82
N LEU A 146 3.75 2.05 -5.54
CA LEU A 146 4.80 1.71 -4.61
C LEU A 146 4.15 1.39 -3.26
N THR A 147 4.58 0.29 -2.66
CA THR A 147 4.12 -0.13 -1.34
C THR A 147 5.23 -0.86 -0.59
N LEU A 148 5.07 -0.97 0.72
CA LEU A 148 5.92 -1.81 1.56
C LEU A 148 5.36 -3.23 1.55
N GLY A 149 6.12 -4.15 0.99
CA GLY A 149 5.88 -5.58 1.07
C GLY A 149 6.62 -6.23 2.24
N ARG A 150 6.19 -7.44 2.59
CA ARG A 150 6.91 -8.33 3.50
C ARG A 150 7.14 -9.67 2.83
N VAL A 151 8.40 -10.06 2.72
CA VAL A 151 8.84 -11.39 2.35
C VAL A 151 8.64 -12.30 3.57
N VAL A 152 7.94 -13.39 3.37
CA VAL A 152 7.64 -14.42 4.37
C VAL A 152 8.12 -15.75 3.80
N ILE A 153 9.08 -16.36 4.47
CA ILE A 153 9.59 -17.69 4.12
C ILE A 153 8.85 -18.69 5.01
N ARG A 154 8.33 -19.77 4.40
CA ARG A 154 7.68 -20.87 5.10
C ARG A 154 8.62 -22.05 5.30
#